data_AF-A0A5P8M553-F1
#
_entry.id   AF-A0A5P8M553-F1
#
_cell.length_a   1.000
_cell.length_b   1.000
_cell.length_c   1.000
_cell.angle_alpha   90.00
_cell.angle_beta   90.00
_cell.angle_gamma   90.00
#
_symmetry.space_group_name_H-M   'P 1'
#
loop_
_entity.id
_entity.type
_entity.pdbx_description
1 polymer ?
#
loop_
_entity_poly.entity_id
_entity_poly.type
_entity_poly.pdbx_seq_one_letter_code
_entity_poly.pdbx_strand_id
1 'polypeptide(L)' 'MDKQDKKIVPIVIGDVTGNTVQFIEVHSGKEHTVTMSSLTDDMLEPGDVMPYNLETHEFLNVTDENFLDDLGRQEE' A
#
# COMPACT_ATOMS: atom_id res chain seq x y z
N MET A 1 8.03 18.93 15.65
CA MET A 1 6.92 18.69 14.70
C MET A 1 7.51 17.83 13.61
N ASP A 2 7.50 16.52 13.82
CA ASP A 2 8.05 15.59 12.84
C ASP A 2 7.14 15.57 11.63
N LYS A 3 7.78 15.82 10.48
CA LYS A 3 7.15 15.80 9.17
C LYS A 3 6.69 14.36 8.99
N GLN A 4 5.37 14.12 8.92
CA GLN A 4 4.86 12.86 8.38
C GLN A 4 5.64 12.57 7.10
N ASP A 5 6.41 11.48 7.11
CA ASP A 5 7.26 11.11 6.00
C ASP A 5 6.40 10.95 4.76
N LYS A 6 6.51 11.91 3.84
CA LYS A 6 5.67 12.11 2.63
C LYS A 6 5.81 10.98 1.59
N LYS A 7 6.20 9.77 1.99
CA LYS A 7 6.54 8.66 1.10
C LYS A 7 5.71 7.40 1.36
N ILE A 8 4.93 7.39 2.43
CA ILE A 8 3.91 6.36 2.64
C ILE A 8 2.64 6.83 1.94
N VAL A 9 2.21 6.07 0.94
CA VAL A 9 0.99 6.36 0.18
C VAL A 9 0.03 5.18 0.26
N PRO A 10 -1.29 5.42 0.33
CA PRO A 10 -2.25 4.35 0.15
C PRO A 10 -2.25 3.88 -1.30
N ILE A 11 -2.27 2.57 -1.46
CA ILE A 11 -2.32 1.89 -2.74
C ILE A 11 -3.47 0.89 -2.75
N VAL A 12 -3.98 0.59 -3.93
CA VAL A 12 -4.91 -0.52 -4.18
C VAL A 12 -4.14 -1.63 -4.88
N ILE A 13 -4.16 -2.84 -4.34
CA ILE A 13 -3.57 -4.01 -5.00
C ILE A 13 -4.43 -4.37 -6.21
N GLY A 14 -3.82 -4.38 -7.39
CA GLY A 14 -4.49 -4.69 -8.66
C GLY A 14 -4.37 -6.17 -9.03
N ASP A 15 -3.14 -6.69 -9.07
CA ASP A 15 -2.87 -8.08 -9.43
C ASP A 15 -1.67 -8.63 -8.63
N VAL A 16 -1.73 -9.91 -8.27
CA VAL A 16 -0.67 -10.62 -7.57
C VAL A 16 -0.38 -11.90 -8.35
N THR A 17 0.74 -11.92 -9.07
CA THR A 17 1.17 -13.06 -9.87
C THR A 17 2.53 -13.55 -9.38
N GLY A 18 2.53 -14.66 -8.64
CA GLY A 18 3.74 -15.18 -7.98
C GLY A 18 4.31 -14.17 -7.00
N ASN A 19 5.54 -13.70 -7.25
CA ASN A 19 6.20 -12.69 -6.40
C ASN A 19 6.07 -11.25 -6.93
N THR A 20 5.28 -11.05 -7.98
CA THR A 20 5.07 -9.74 -8.59
C THR A 20 3.71 -9.18 -8.19
N VAL A 21 3.72 -7.94 -7.71
CA VAL A 21 2.52 -7.22 -7.28
C VAL A 21 2.37 -5.99 -8.16
N GLN A 22 1.19 -5.84 -8.75
CA GLN A 22 0.77 -4.63 -9.43
C GLN A 22 -0.19 -3.88 -8.50
N PHE A 23 0.01 -2.58 -8.37
CA PHE A 23 -0.85 -1.74 -7.54
C PHE A 23 -0.97 -0.33 -8.09
N ILE A 24 -1.99 0.39 -7.62
CA ILE A 24 -2.31 1.75 -8.05
C ILE A 24 -2.26 2.67 -6.83
N GLU A 25 -1.55 3.78 -6.92
CA GLU A 25 -1.62 4.85 -5.91
C GLU A 25 -3.03 5.47 -5.90
N VAL A 26 -3.70 5.46 -4.74
CA VAL A 26 -5.08 5.96 -4.62
C VAL A 26 -5.20 7.43 -5.03
N HIS A 27 -4.22 8.25 -4.65
CA HIS A 27 -4.29 9.70 -4.86
C HIS A 27 -3.91 10.14 -6.28
N SER A 28 -2.92 9.48 -6.89
CA SER A 28 -2.38 9.90 -8.19
C SER A 28 -2.91 9.09 -9.36
N GLY A 29 -3.51 7.92 -9.08
CA GLY A 29 -3.91 6.94 -10.10
C GLY A 29 -2.74 6.30 -10.83
N LYS A 30 -1.51 6.49 -10.33
CA LYS A 30 -0.31 5.95 -10.96
C LYS A 30 -0.20 4.45 -10.68
N GLU A 31 0.06 3.69 -11.73
CA GLU A 31 0.32 2.25 -11.66
C GLU A 31 1.78 1.96 -11.34
N HIS A 32 2.00 0.96 -10.50
CA HIS A 32 3.30 0.47 -10.08
C HIS A 32 3.33 -1.05 -10.17
N THR A 33 4.52 -1.58 -10.44
CA THR A 33 4.78 -3.02 -10.44
C THR A 33 6.07 -3.28 -9.68
N VAL A 34 5.99 -4.13 -8.67
CA VAL A 34 7.14 -4.48 -7.83
C VAL A 34 7.27 -5.99 -7.76
N THR A 35 8.52 -6.46 -7.74
CA THR A 35 8.82 -7.88 -7.55
C THR A 35 9.46 -8.03 -6.18
N MET A 36 8.82 -8.78 -5.30
CA MET A 36 9.34 -9.04 -3.97
C MET A 36 10.23 -10.28 -3.98
N SER A 37 11.21 -10.31 -3.06
CA SER A 37 12.03 -11.51 -2.84
C SER A 37 11.24 -12.64 -2.16
N SER A 38 10.25 -12.27 -1.33
CA SER A 38 9.30 -13.19 -0.71
C SER A 38 7.95 -12.49 -0.55
N LEU A 39 6.93 -12.98 -1.25
CA LEU A 39 5.55 -12.83 -0.79
C LEU A 39 5.26 -14.03 0.12
N THR A 40 4.74 -13.80 1.31
CA THR A 40 3.90 -14.81 1.94
C THR A 40 2.52 -14.67 1.31
N ASP A 41 2.00 -15.75 0.72
CA ASP A 41 0.75 -15.77 -0.05
C ASP A 41 -0.45 -15.14 0.70
N ASP A 42 -0.40 -15.10 2.03
CA ASP A 42 -1.47 -14.58 2.90
C ASP A 42 -1.41 -13.05 3.15
N MET A 43 -0.50 -12.30 2.52
CA MET A 43 -0.30 -10.88 2.85
C MET A 43 -0.98 -9.87 1.93
N LEU A 44 -1.37 -10.24 0.71
CA LEU A 44 -1.84 -9.31 -0.32
C LEU A 44 -2.94 -9.92 -1.18
N GLU A 45 -4.16 -9.39 -1.11
CA GLU A 45 -5.25 -9.77 -2.00
C GLU A 45 -5.56 -8.65 -3.02
N PRO A 46 -5.86 -8.98 -4.29
CA PRO A 46 -6.38 -7.99 -5.24
C PRO A 46 -7.64 -7.30 -4.70
N GLY A 47 -7.65 -5.97 -4.77
CA GLY A 47 -8.69 -5.11 -4.19
C GLY A 47 -8.35 -4.56 -2.81
N ASP A 48 -7.32 -5.10 -2.14
CA ASP A 48 -6.90 -4.58 -0.84
C ASP A 48 -6.35 -3.16 -0.94
N VAL A 49 -6.73 -2.34 0.03
CA VAL A 49 -6.16 -1.01 0.24
C VAL A 49 -5.14 -1.10 1.36
N MET A 50 -3.91 -0.70 1.08
CA MET A 50 -2.86 -0.72 2.09
C MET A 50 -1.83 0.38 1.90
N PRO A 51 -1.10 0.75 2.95
CA PRO A 51 0.01 1.68 2.82
C PRO A 51 1.23 1.02 2.22
N TYR A 52 1.87 1.76 1.31
CA TYR A 52 3.10 1.39 0.67
C TYR A 52 4.15 2.48 0.86
N ASN A 53 5.35 2.08 1.28
CA ASN A 53 6.49 2.98 1.38
C ASN A 53 7.22 3.05 0.03
N LEU A 54 7.06 4.17 -0.67
CA LEU A 54 7.69 4.42 -1.98
C LEU A 54 9.23 4.50 -1.93
N GLU A 55 9.84 4.71 -0.76
CA GLU A 55 11.29 4.79 -0.61
C GLU A 55 11.93 3.44 -0.34
N THR A 56 11.37 2.68 0.62
CA THR A 56 11.92 1.36 0.97
C THR A 56 11.39 0.25 0.08
N HIS A 57 10.37 0.54 -0.73
CA HIS A 57 9.65 -0.41 -1.57
C HIS A 57 8.95 -1.52 -0.80
N GLU A 58 8.48 -1.21 0.40
CA GLU A 58 7.87 -2.17 1.32
C GLU A 58 6.38 -1.92 1.47
N PHE A 59 5.60 -3.01 1.44
CA PHE A 59 4.22 -3.01 1.91
C PHE A 59 4.23 -2.96 3.43
N LEU A 60 3.56 -1.98 4.00
CA LEU A 60 3.45 -1.86 5.44
C LEU A 60 2.24 -2.71 5.87
N ASN A 61 2.50 -3.74 6.67
CA ASN A 61 1.43 -4.52 7.27
C ASN A 61 0.79 -3.69 8.37
N VAL A 62 -0.37 -3.12 8.08
CA VAL A 62 -1.09 -2.29 9.03
C VAL A 62 -2.29 -3.08 9.49
N THR A 63 -2.06 -3.95 10.48
CA THR A 63 -3.09 -4.42 11.41
C THR A 63 -3.62 -3.29 12.29
N ASP A 64 -3.13 -2.06 12.11
CA ASP A 64 -3.49 -0.88 12.87
C ASP A 64 -4.77 -0.30 12.28
N GLU A 65 -5.91 -0.68 12.84
CA GLU A 65 -7.25 -0.15 12.52
C GLU A 65 -7.28 1.39 12.43
N ASN A 66 -6.33 2.06 13.10
CA ASN A 66 -6.15 3.52 13.08
C ASN A 66 -5.75 4.11 11.71
N PHE A 67 -5.01 3.39 10.85
CA PHE A 67 -4.55 3.97 9.57
C PHE A 67 -5.66 4.02 8.51
N LEU A 68 -6.48 2.97 8.43
CA LEU A 68 -7.65 2.95 7.55
C LEU A 68 -8.71 3.96 8.03
N ASP A 69 -8.86 4.10 9.35
CA ASP A 69 -9.70 5.12 9.96
C ASP A 69 -9.24 6.54 9.60
N ASP A 70 -7.94 6.82 9.62
CA ASP A 70 -7.39 8.13 9.26
C ASP A 70 -7.48 8.44 7.75
N LEU A 71 -7.54 7.42 6.89
CA LEU A 71 -7.83 7.59 5.46
C LEU A 71 -9.33 7.83 5.21
N GLY A 72 -10.21 7.12 5.91
CA GLY A 72 -11.66 7.28 5.80
C GLY A 72 -12.21 8.58 6.40
N ARG A 73 -11.47 9.20 7.34
CA ARG A 73 -11.86 10.47 8.00
C ARG A 73 -11.40 11.73 7.26
N GLN A 74 -10.71 11.62 6.12
CA GLN A 74 -10.37 12.80 5.29
C GLN A 74 -11.54 13.30 4.44
N GLU A 75 -12.73 12.68 4.52
CA GLU A 75 -13.97 13.11 3.86
C GLU A 75 -14.99 13.81 4.79
N GLU A 76 -14.58 14.43 5.91
CA GLU A 76 -15.43 15.35 6.71
C GLU A 76 -14.85 16.77 6.85
#